data_AF-A0A3A6NFK1-F1
#
_entry.id   AF-A0A3A6NFK1-F1
#
_cell.length_a   1.000
_cell.length_b   1.000
_cell.length_c   1.000
_cell.angle_alpha   90.00
_cell.angle_beta   90.00
_cell.angle_gamma   90.00
#
_symmetry.space_group_name_H-M   'P 1'
#
loop_
_entity.id
_entity.type
_entity.pdbx_description
1 polymer ?
#
loop_
_entity_poly.entity_id
_entity_poly.type
_entity_poly.pdbx_seq_one_letter_code
_entity_poly.pdbx_strand_id
1 'polypeptide(L)'
;CMWMEGGELKIDNAECTRCMHCINVMPRALRPGKEGGATVCIGAKAPILDGAQFATMIIPFIKMDAENEFQEAVDVIEAVWDWWMEVGKNRERVGETMQRVGLPTFLSVMNVEPVPQHVKEPRSNPYVFWKDEEVPGGFERDIREFRKRHAM
;
A
#
# COMPACT_ATOMS: atom_id res chain seq x y z
N CYS A 1 -17.78 -13.81 -7.87
CA CYS A 1 -17.06 -14.43 -8.99
C CYS A 1 -17.33 -15.94 -9.16
N MET A 2 -18.38 -16.53 -8.58
CA MET A 2 -18.64 -17.98 -8.62
C MET A 2 -20.06 -18.26 -9.11
N TRP A 3 -20.26 -19.32 -9.90
CA TRP A 3 -21.58 -19.79 -10.36
C TRP A 3 -21.57 -21.30 -10.64
N MET A 4 -22.76 -21.89 -10.78
CA MET A 4 -22.94 -23.29 -11.18
C MET A 4 -23.40 -23.35 -12.64
N GLU A 5 -22.81 -24.25 -13.43
CA GLU A 5 -23.19 -24.51 -14.81
C GLU A 5 -23.22 -26.01 -15.05
N GLY A 6 -24.39 -26.58 -15.37
CA GLY A 6 -24.53 -28.03 -15.62
C GLY A 6 -24.11 -28.94 -14.45
N GLY A 7 -24.17 -28.45 -13.21
CA GLY A 7 -23.70 -29.18 -12.03
C GLY A 7 -22.19 -29.03 -11.74
N GLU A 8 -21.47 -28.27 -12.55
CA GLU A 8 -20.06 -27.93 -12.35
C GLU A 8 -19.92 -26.55 -11.70
N LEU A 9 -19.05 -26.43 -10.71
CA LEU A 9 -18.71 -25.14 -10.09
C LEU A 9 -17.69 -24.41 -10.96
N LYS A 10 -18.02 -23.20 -11.39
CA LYS A 10 -17.12 -22.29 -12.12
C LYS A 10 -16.70 -21.13 -11.23
N ILE A 11 -15.44 -20.73 -11.35
CA ILE A 11 -14.84 -19.61 -10.60
C ILE A 11 -14.09 -18.72 -11.59
N ASP A 12 -14.47 -17.46 -11.65
CA ASP A 12 -13.68 -16.42 -12.30
C ASP A 12 -12.58 -15.96 -11.33
N ASN A 13 -11.36 -16.41 -11.58
CA ASN A 13 -10.22 -16.09 -10.72
C ASN A 13 -9.74 -14.64 -10.85
N ALA A 14 -10.05 -13.96 -11.97
CA ALA A 14 -9.70 -12.56 -12.14
C ALA A 14 -10.47 -11.68 -11.15
N GLU A 15 -11.73 -12.02 -10.90
CA GLU A 15 -12.62 -11.35 -9.94
C GLU A 15 -12.56 -11.96 -8.53
N CYS A 16 -11.60 -12.86 -8.25
CA CYS A 16 -11.44 -13.48 -6.95
C CYS A 16 -10.48 -12.68 -6.06
N THR A 17 -10.97 -12.21 -4.91
CA THR A 17 -10.17 -11.50 -3.90
C THR A 17 -9.44 -12.42 -2.92
N ARG A 18 -9.51 -13.75 -3.13
CA ARG A 18 -8.81 -14.77 -2.32
C ARG A 18 -9.18 -14.74 -0.83
N CYS A 19 -10.46 -14.49 -0.50
CA CYS A 19 -10.96 -14.42 0.88
C CYS A 19 -11.02 -15.77 1.64
N MET A 20 -10.60 -16.87 1.00
CA MET A 20 -10.61 -18.25 1.54
C MET A 20 -11.99 -18.87 1.84
N HIS A 21 -13.09 -18.14 1.74
CA HIS A 21 -14.41 -18.64 2.13
C HIS A 21 -14.80 -19.96 1.43
N CYS A 22 -14.71 -20.03 0.11
CA CYS A 22 -15.09 -21.22 -0.65
C CYS A 22 -14.20 -22.45 -0.34
N ILE A 23 -12.89 -22.25 -0.18
CA ILE A 23 -11.94 -23.30 0.21
C ILE A 23 -12.25 -23.80 1.63
N ASN A 24 -12.55 -22.89 2.57
CA ASN A 24 -12.89 -23.26 3.94
C ASN A 24 -14.17 -24.12 4.01
N VAL A 25 -15.16 -23.84 3.16
CA VAL A 25 -16.41 -24.62 3.10
C VAL A 25 -16.22 -25.96 2.38
N MET A 26 -15.37 -26.02 1.34
CA MET A 26 -15.15 -27.23 0.53
C MET A 26 -13.66 -27.60 0.40
N PRO A 27 -12.95 -27.88 1.50
CA PRO A 27 -11.49 -28.06 1.50
C PRO A 27 -11.01 -29.33 0.78
N ARG A 28 -11.91 -30.28 0.56
CA ARG A 28 -11.62 -31.52 -0.19
C ARG A 28 -11.78 -31.35 -1.71
N ALA A 29 -12.45 -30.29 -2.16
CA ALA A 29 -12.72 -30.02 -3.58
C ALA A 29 -11.91 -28.84 -4.12
N LEU A 30 -11.77 -27.78 -3.32
CA LEU A 30 -11.05 -26.56 -3.69
C LEU A 30 -9.74 -26.45 -2.92
N ARG A 31 -8.70 -25.95 -3.60
CA ARG A 31 -7.37 -25.72 -3.03
C ARG A 31 -6.83 -24.36 -3.48
N PRO A 32 -5.88 -23.78 -2.73
CA PRO A 32 -5.13 -22.61 -3.20
C PRO A 32 -4.44 -22.88 -4.55
N GLY A 33 -4.13 -21.80 -5.26
CA GLY A 33 -3.35 -21.85 -6.50
C GLY A 33 -1.95 -22.45 -6.28
N LYS A 34 -1.31 -22.88 -7.37
CA LYS A 34 0.03 -23.48 -7.32
C LYS A 34 1.14 -22.44 -7.14
N GLU A 35 0.92 -21.23 -7.64
CA GLU A 35 1.83 -20.10 -7.44
C GLU A 35 1.54 -19.46 -6.09
N GLY A 36 2.45 -19.68 -5.14
CA GLY A 36 2.33 -19.22 -3.76
C GLY A 36 3.21 -18.02 -3.46
N GLY A 37 2.85 -17.28 -2.40
CA GLY A 37 3.56 -16.10 -1.93
C GLY A 37 2.82 -15.50 -0.73
N ALA A 38 3.15 -14.25 -0.40
CA ALA A 38 2.52 -13.53 0.71
C ALA A 38 2.15 -12.09 0.31
N THR A 39 1.28 -11.47 1.11
CA THR A 39 1.02 -10.04 1.07
C THR A 39 1.65 -9.40 2.30
N VAL A 40 2.40 -8.31 2.12
CA VAL A 40 3.03 -7.59 3.23
C VAL A 40 2.14 -6.42 3.64
N CYS A 41 1.65 -6.46 4.88
CA CYS A 41 0.88 -5.39 5.48
C CYS A 41 1.65 -4.79 6.66
N ILE A 42 1.73 -3.46 6.75
CA ILE A 42 2.57 -2.74 7.72
C ILE A 42 1.73 -1.76 8.55
N GLY A 43 2.13 -1.53 9.80
CA GLY A 43 1.60 -0.45 10.62
C GLY A 43 0.59 -0.86 11.69
N ALA A 44 0.28 -2.16 11.86
CA ALA A 44 -0.64 -2.59 12.91
C ALA A 44 -0.14 -2.20 14.31
N LYS A 45 -1.05 -1.63 15.13
CA LYS A 45 -0.77 -1.29 16.53
C LYS A 45 -2.02 -1.23 17.39
N ALA A 46 -1.82 -1.42 18.68
CA ALA A 46 -2.79 -1.14 19.73
C ALA A 46 -3.05 0.39 19.86
N PRO A 47 -4.06 0.81 20.64
CA PRO A 47 -4.51 2.21 20.65
C PRO A 47 -3.46 3.29 20.96
N ILE A 48 -2.54 3.08 21.89
CA ILE A 48 -1.64 4.15 22.35
C ILE A 48 -0.57 4.45 21.27
N LEU A 49 -0.32 5.69 20.84
CA LEU A 49 -0.97 6.95 21.23
C LEU A 49 -2.10 7.36 20.24
N ASP A 50 -1.82 7.33 18.94
CA ASP A 50 -2.69 7.90 17.89
C ASP A 50 -3.77 6.93 17.36
N GLY A 51 -4.33 6.10 18.26
CA GLY A 51 -5.39 5.17 17.93
C GLY A 51 -4.92 3.80 17.45
N ALA A 52 -5.86 2.85 17.43
CA ALA A 52 -5.60 1.49 16.98
C ALA A 52 -5.56 1.45 15.45
N GLN A 53 -4.63 0.68 14.91
CA GLN A 53 -4.46 0.53 13.47
C GLN A 53 -4.43 -0.95 13.13
N PHE A 54 -5.19 -1.35 12.12
CA PHE A 54 -4.88 -2.55 11.35
C PHE A 54 -3.75 -2.23 10.36
N ALA A 55 -3.03 -3.26 9.96
CA ALA A 55 -1.97 -3.09 8.98
C ALA A 55 -2.54 -2.66 7.62
N THR A 56 -1.83 -1.77 6.94
CA THR A 56 -2.12 -1.34 5.56
C THR A 56 -1.32 -2.20 4.59
N MET A 57 -1.92 -2.64 3.49
CA MET A 57 -1.22 -3.41 2.45
C MET A 57 -0.20 -2.51 1.75
N ILE A 58 1.06 -2.95 1.71
CA ILE A 58 2.17 -2.23 1.06
C ILE A 58 2.66 -3.01 -0.16
N ILE A 59 2.87 -4.32 -0.01
CA ILE A 59 3.29 -5.20 -1.11
C ILE A 59 2.17 -6.19 -1.37
N PRO A 60 1.42 -6.07 -2.49
CA PRO A 60 0.28 -6.94 -2.79
C PRO A 60 0.68 -8.42 -2.88
N PHE A 61 1.86 -8.70 -3.44
CA PHE A 61 2.42 -10.04 -3.59
C PHE A 61 3.94 -10.00 -3.53
N ILE A 62 4.52 -10.87 -2.71
CA ILE A 62 5.96 -11.16 -2.64
C ILE A 62 6.17 -12.66 -2.70
N LYS A 63 7.24 -13.11 -3.37
CA LYS A 63 7.54 -14.53 -3.44
C LYS A 63 8.16 -14.95 -2.10
N MET A 64 7.66 -16.06 -1.55
CA MET A 64 8.19 -16.63 -0.31
C MET A 64 9.02 -17.86 -0.66
N ASP A 65 10.31 -17.65 -0.88
CA ASP A 65 11.25 -18.70 -1.25
C ASP A 65 12.09 -19.11 -0.03
N ALA A 66 12.00 -20.37 0.38
CA ALA A 66 12.75 -20.87 1.53
C ALA A 66 14.22 -21.18 1.17
N GLU A 67 14.52 -21.39 -0.12
CA GLU A 67 15.88 -21.72 -0.58
C GLU A 67 16.82 -20.51 -0.52
N ASN A 68 16.27 -19.29 -0.62
CA ASN A 68 17.01 -18.04 -0.48
C ASN A 68 16.82 -17.37 0.89
N GLU A 69 16.39 -18.14 1.90
CA GLU A 69 16.15 -17.64 3.27
C GLU A 69 15.17 -16.46 3.33
N PHE A 70 14.21 -16.39 2.40
CA PHE A 70 13.23 -15.32 2.28
C PHE A 70 13.84 -13.92 2.05
N GLN A 71 14.96 -13.84 1.32
CA GLN A 71 15.70 -12.59 1.11
C GLN A 71 14.81 -11.41 0.69
N GLU A 72 13.86 -11.61 -0.23
CA GLU A 72 12.95 -10.55 -0.67
C GLU A 72 12.14 -9.95 0.49
N ALA A 73 11.70 -10.77 1.44
CA ALA A 73 10.98 -10.32 2.62
C ALA A 73 11.91 -9.65 3.64
N VAL A 74 13.15 -10.12 3.76
CA VAL A 74 14.18 -9.52 4.62
C VAL A 74 14.53 -8.12 4.11
N ASP A 75 14.73 -7.93 2.81
CA ASP A 75 15.03 -6.64 2.19
C ASP A 75 13.94 -5.60 2.51
N VAL A 76 12.67 -6.02 2.50
CA VAL A 76 11.54 -5.16 2.87
C VAL A 76 11.58 -4.79 4.35
N ILE A 77 11.93 -5.74 5.23
CA ILE A 77 12.04 -5.48 6.68
C ILE A 77 13.18 -4.49 6.95
N GLU A 78 14.35 -4.71 6.35
CA GLU A 78 15.53 -3.85 6.50
C GLU A 78 15.26 -2.44 5.97
N ALA A 79 14.66 -2.30 4.78
CA ALA A 79 14.29 -1.00 4.23
C ALA A 79 13.35 -0.21 5.18
N VAL A 80 12.36 -0.89 5.79
CA VAL A 80 11.46 -0.28 6.77
C VAL A 80 12.22 0.14 8.03
N TRP A 81 13.13 -0.69 8.53
CA TRP A 81 13.94 -0.39 9.72
C TRP A 81 14.89 0.78 9.48
N ASP A 82 15.67 0.75 8.40
CA ASP A 82 16.62 1.81 8.07
C ASP A 82 15.94 3.17 7.99
N TRP A 83 14.78 3.23 7.33
CA TRP A 83 14.01 4.46 7.28
C TRP A 83 13.43 4.86 8.65
N TRP A 84 12.74 3.95 9.33
CA TRP A 84 12.05 4.26 10.58
C TRP A 84 13.01 4.60 11.72
N MET A 85 14.20 4.01 11.76
CA MET A 85 15.24 4.32 12.74
C MET A 85 15.76 5.75 12.60
N GLU A 86 15.79 6.30 11.38
CA GLU A 86 16.23 7.67 11.11
C GLU A 86 15.13 8.72 11.32
N VAL A 87 13.88 8.43 10.91
CA VAL A 87 12.79 9.43 10.93
C VAL A 87 11.79 9.25 12.06
N GLY A 88 11.84 8.13 12.77
CA GLY A 88 10.95 7.79 13.86
C GLY A 88 11.21 8.68 15.07
N LYS A 89 10.15 9.27 15.62
CA LYS A 89 10.24 10.01 16.87
C LYS A 89 10.36 9.06 18.05
N ASN A 90 10.80 9.57 19.19
CA ASN A 90 10.87 8.80 20.42
C ASN A 90 9.53 8.11 20.74
N ARG A 91 9.54 6.78 20.82
CA ARG A 91 8.39 5.90 21.09
C ARG A 91 7.27 5.95 20.03
N GLU A 92 7.55 6.45 18.84
CA GLU A 92 6.59 6.46 17.72
C GLU A 92 6.64 5.13 16.97
N ARG A 93 5.50 4.46 16.80
CA ARG A 93 5.44 3.21 16.03
C ARG A 93 5.52 3.49 14.53
N VAL A 94 5.94 2.49 13.75
CA VAL A 94 5.98 2.59 12.27
C VAL A 94 4.65 3.05 11.70
N GLY A 95 3.53 2.52 12.19
CA GLY A 95 2.18 2.93 11.74
C GLY A 95 1.83 4.40 12.04
N GLU A 96 2.31 4.96 13.15
CA GLU A 96 2.15 6.39 13.48
C GLU A 96 3.05 7.25 12.59
N THR A 97 4.27 6.77 12.32
CA THR A 97 5.20 7.41 11.37
C THR A 97 4.57 7.48 9.97
N MET A 98 3.98 6.38 9.49
CA MET A 98 3.27 6.31 8.20
C MET A 98 2.10 7.30 8.13
N GLN A 99 1.32 7.45 9.21
CA GLN A 99 0.24 8.43 9.28
C GLN A 99 0.76 9.87 9.23
N ARG A 100 1.85 10.15 9.94
CA ARG A 100 2.46 11.47 10.00
C ARG A 100 3.07 11.92 8.67
N VAL A 101 3.81 11.05 7.99
CA VAL A 101 4.47 11.39 6.71
C VAL A 101 3.55 11.20 5.49
N GLY A 102 2.49 10.41 5.65
CA GLY A 102 1.57 10.03 4.59
C GLY A 102 2.01 8.76 3.84
N LEU A 103 1.02 7.96 3.46
CA LEU A 103 1.21 6.73 2.69
C LEU A 103 1.98 6.94 1.36
N PRO A 104 1.74 8.01 0.56
CA PRO A 104 2.51 8.23 -0.66
C PRO A 104 4.01 8.39 -0.42
N THR A 105 4.38 9.12 0.64
CA THR A 105 5.79 9.28 1.04
C THR A 105 6.39 7.94 1.44
N PHE A 106 5.67 7.17 2.25
CA PHE A 106 6.13 5.85 2.68
C PHE A 106 6.34 4.89 1.50
N LEU A 107 5.39 4.83 0.55
CA LEU A 107 5.54 4.03 -0.68
C LEU A 107 6.77 4.45 -1.49
N SER A 108 7.02 5.76 -1.63
CA SER A 108 8.20 6.28 -2.33
C SER A 108 9.51 5.88 -1.65
N VAL A 109 9.57 5.88 -0.32
CA VAL A 109 10.77 5.45 0.43
C VAL A 109 11.00 3.95 0.28
N MET A 110 9.94 3.15 0.30
CA MET A 110 10.00 1.71 0.09
C MET A 110 10.23 1.31 -1.37
N ASN A 111 10.41 2.29 -2.27
CA ASN A 111 10.52 2.09 -3.71
C ASN A 111 9.36 1.26 -4.31
N VAL A 112 8.15 1.49 -3.79
CA VAL A 112 6.91 0.84 -4.25
C VAL A 112 6.10 1.82 -5.07
N GLU A 113 5.78 1.44 -6.32
CA GLU A 113 4.88 2.22 -7.17
C GLU A 113 3.44 2.19 -6.60
N PRO A 114 2.78 3.35 -6.42
CA PRO A 114 1.41 3.38 -5.93
C PRO A 114 0.43 2.70 -6.90
N VAL A 115 -0.35 1.75 -6.40
CA VAL A 115 -1.36 1.02 -7.17
C VAL A 115 -2.73 1.12 -6.47
N PRO A 116 -3.86 0.91 -7.19
CA PRO A 116 -5.20 0.99 -6.59
C PRO A 116 -5.39 0.08 -5.38
N GLN A 117 -4.67 -1.04 -5.31
CA GLN A 117 -4.69 -2.02 -4.23
C GLN A 117 -4.25 -1.43 -2.88
N HIS A 118 -3.46 -0.36 -2.87
CA HIS A 118 -2.99 0.28 -1.63
C HIS A 118 -4.10 1.03 -0.87
N VAL A 119 -5.23 1.32 -1.52
CA VAL A 119 -6.32 2.08 -0.92
C VAL A 119 -7.66 1.33 -1.04
N LYS A 120 -8.51 1.52 -0.04
CA LYS A 120 -9.90 1.08 -0.12
C LYS A 120 -10.73 2.01 -1.02
N GLU A 121 -10.47 3.31 -0.93
CA GLU A 121 -11.09 4.34 -1.74
C GLU A 121 -10.08 5.47 -2.01
N PRO A 122 -10.16 6.14 -3.17
CA PRO A 122 -9.43 7.39 -3.38
C PRO A 122 -9.86 8.46 -2.37
N ARG A 123 -8.98 9.44 -2.15
CA ARG A 123 -9.31 10.59 -1.29
C ARG A 123 -10.52 11.37 -1.81
N SER A 124 -11.39 11.79 -0.91
CA SER A 124 -12.56 12.62 -1.23
C SER A 124 -12.32 14.12 -1.11
N ASN A 125 -11.15 14.53 -0.61
CA ASN A 125 -10.81 15.93 -0.39
C ASN A 125 -9.75 16.42 -1.41
N PRO A 126 -9.84 17.68 -1.89
CA PRO A 126 -9.05 18.17 -3.01
C PRO A 126 -7.65 18.68 -2.65
N TYR A 127 -7.14 18.44 -1.44
CA TYR A 127 -5.83 18.94 -0.97
C TYR A 127 -4.66 18.11 -1.51
N VAL A 128 -4.54 18.02 -2.84
CA VAL A 128 -3.51 17.25 -3.54
C VAL A 128 -2.19 18.00 -3.53
N PHE A 129 -1.13 17.34 -3.07
CA PHE A 129 0.23 17.85 -3.13
C PHE A 129 0.88 17.41 -4.44
N TRP A 130 1.65 18.31 -5.03
CA TRP A 130 2.48 18.07 -6.22
C TRP A 130 3.93 18.40 -5.88
N LYS A 131 4.87 17.66 -6.46
CA LYS A 131 6.29 18.03 -6.41
C LYS A 131 6.54 19.18 -7.39
N ASP A 132 7.51 20.03 -7.07
CA ASP A 132 7.89 21.18 -7.92
C ASP A 132 8.24 20.74 -9.35
N GLU A 133 8.98 19.63 -9.46
CA GLU A 133 9.41 19.01 -10.72
C GLU A 133 8.24 18.50 -11.59
N GLU A 134 7.08 18.22 -10.99
CA GLU A 134 5.90 17.72 -11.70
C GLU A 134 5.05 18.85 -12.29
N VAL A 135 5.27 20.09 -11.86
CA VAL A 135 4.45 21.25 -12.24
C VAL A 135 5.22 22.10 -13.25
N PRO A 136 4.75 22.22 -14.51
CA PRO A 136 5.41 23.03 -15.52
C PRO A 136 5.62 24.49 -15.07
N GLY A 137 6.87 24.94 -15.06
CA GLY A 137 7.27 26.29 -14.64
C GLY A 137 7.67 26.42 -13.17
N GLY A 138 7.52 25.35 -12.37
CA GLY A 138 7.91 25.31 -10.96
C GLY A 138 7.13 26.29 -10.06
N PHE A 139 7.61 26.44 -8.83
CA PHE A 139 6.95 27.23 -7.78
C PHE A 139 7.54 28.62 -7.59
N GLU A 140 8.71 28.92 -8.17
CA GLU A 140 9.28 30.26 -8.16
C GLU A 140 8.49 31.18 -9.09
N ARG A 141 7.81 32.19 -8.51
CA ARG A 141 6.89 33.07 -9.25
C ARG A 141 7.09 34.53 -8.84
N ASP A 142 7.13 35.42 -9.82
CA ASP A 142 7.15 36.87 -9.60
C ASP A 142 5.74 37.48 -9.68
N ILE A 143 5.34 38.16 -8.60
CA ILE A 143 4.07 38.89 -8.52
C ILE A 143 3.96 40.00 -9.57
N ARG A 144 5.08 40.60 -9.99
CA ARG A 144 5.10 41.68 -10.99
C ARG A 144 4.66 41.16 -12.36
N GLU A 145 5.13 39.98 -12.78
CA GLU A 145 4.72 39.32 -14.03
C GLU A 145 3.26 38.88 -14.03
N PHE A 146 2.72 38.54 -12.86
CA PHE A 146 1.29 38.26 -12.71
C PHE A 146 0.46 39.53 -12.92
N ARG A 147 0.87 40.66 -12.33
CA ARG A 147 0.13 41.94 -12.38
C ARG A 147 0.13 42.63 -13.74
N LYS A 148 1.12 42.38 -14.60
CA LYS A 148 1.08 42.86 -16.00
C LYS A 148 -0.14 42.37 -16.78
N ARG A 149 -0.67 41.19 -16.43
CA ARG A 149 -1.82 40.54 -17.09
C ARG A 149 -3.14 40.73 -16.33
N HIS A 150 -3.06 41.08 -15.04
CA HIS A 150 -4.21 41.19 -14.15
C HIS A 150 -4.17 42.54 -13.44
N ALA A 151 -4.87 43.52 -14.01
CA ALA A 151 -5.06 44.84 -13.41
C ALA A 151 -5.72 44.69 -12.03
N MET A 152 -5.33 45.58 -11.11
CA MET A 152 -5.82 45.58 -9.73
C MET A 152 -7.12 46.37 -9.61
#